data_AF-A0A973XD43-F1
#
_entry.id   AF-A0A973XD43-F1
#
_cell.length_a   1.000
_cell.length_b   1.000
_cell.length_c   1.000
_cell.angle_alpha   90.00
_cell.angle_beta   90.00
_cell.angle_gamma   90.00
#
_symmetry.space_group_name_H-M   'P 1'
#
loop_
_entity.id
_entity.type
_entity.pdbx_description
1 polymer ?
#
loop_
_entity_poly.entity_id
_entity_poly.type
_entity_poly.pdbx_seq_one_letter_code
_entity_poly.pdbx_strand_id
1 'polypeptide(L)'
;VDTEKGSSSRLAVGTTLSRGELLHLALMSSENRAAHALGRTYPGGLSHFVELMNARAKTLGMHDTSYVEPPGLSSKNQSSARDLATLVNFAYSDATLRELSTSTGYQVEVGRRTLQYNNTNRLVKNPAWDIGIQKTGYITEAGQCLVMQAKVAGRKLIMVFLDSAGKLSRIADAERVRHWVENNPLLSRKGAPLASHVPDQRVVVN
;
A
#
# COMPACT_ATOMS: atom_id res chain seq x y z
N VAL A 1 -9.49 -23.83 1.36
CA VAL A 1 -9.48 -23.05 0.10
C VAL A 1 -10.07 -21.71 0.45
N ASP A 2 -9.48 -20.61 0.00
CA ASP A 2 -9.90 -19.26 0.36
C ASP A 2 -11.35 -19.02 -0.10
N THR A 3 -12.28 -19.04 0.85
CA THR A 3 -13.73 -18.90 0.65
C THR A 3 -14.31 -17.86 1.60
N GLU A 4 -13.47 -17.10 2.32
CA GLU A 4 -13.98 -16.06 3.21
C GLU A 4 -14.71 -14.99 2.38
N LYS A 5 -15.96 -14.72 2.80
CA LYS A 5 -16.86 -13.67 2.28
C LYS A 5 -17.18 -13.74 0.78
N GLY A 6 -17.08 -14.92 0.15
CA GLY A 6 -17.44 -15.09 -1.26
C GLY A 6 -16.54 -14.32 -2.22
N SER A 7 -15.31 -13.98 -1.79
CA SER A 7 -14.34 -13.31 -2.66
C SER A 7 -13.99 -14.21 -3.85
N SER A 8 -14.05 -13.66 -5.05
CA SER A 8 -13.77 -14.41 -6.29
C SER A 8 -12.32 -14.19 -6.71
N SER A 9 -11.67 -15.28 -7.11
CA SER A 9 -10.31 -15.28 -7.64
C SER A 9 -10.36 -15.85 -9.06
N ARG A 10 -9.69 -15.18 -10.00
CA ARG A 10 -9.54 -15.69 -11.37
C ARG A 10 -8.44 -16.73 -11.49
N LEU A 11 -7.59 -16.87 -10.47
CA LEU A 11 -6.67 -17.98 -10.34
C LEU A 11 -7.46 -19.21 -9.87
N ALA A 12 -7.51 -20.25 -10.70
CA ALA A 12 -8.14 -21.50 -10.31
C ALA A 12 -7.30 -22.24 -9.24
N VAL A 13 -7.92 -23.07 -8.41
CA VAL A 13 -7.19 -24.01 -7.54
C VAL A 13 -6.27 -24.88 -8.40
N GLY A 14 -5.02 -25.07 -7.97
CA GLY A 14 -4.01 -25.83 -8.71
C GLY A 14 -3.19 -25.01 -9.72
N THR A 15 -3.52 -23.73 -9.92
CA THR A 15 -2.68 -22.81 -10.70
C THR A 15 -1.29 -22.70 -10.07
N THR A 16 -0.24 -22.87 -10.87
CA THR A 16 1.15 -22.72 -10.45
C THR A 16 1.72 -21.45 -11.05
N LEU A 17 2.27 -20.59 -10.21
CA LEU A 17 2.94 -19.35 -10.59
C LEU A 17 4.21 -19.21 -9.75
N SER A 18 5.20 -18.48 -10.26
CA SER A 18 6.39 -18.11 -9.51
C SER A 18 6.05 -17.17 -8.35
N ARG A 19 6.93 -17.10 -7.35
CA ARG A 19 6.76 -16.19 -6.21
C ARG A 19 6.70 -14.72 -6.64
N GLY A 20 7.45 -14.35 -7.68
CA GLY A 20 7.44 -13.01 -8.26
C GLY A 20 6.08 -12.66 -8.87
N GLU A 21 5.49 -13.57 -9.66
CA GLU A 21 4.15 -13.36 -10.24
C GLU A 21 3.08 -13.25 -9.16
N LEU A 22 3.13 -14.09 -8.12
CA LEU A 22 2.19 -14.00 -7.00
C LEU A 22 2.32 -12.66 -6.27
N LEU A 23 3.55 -12.19 -6.03
CA LEU A 23 3.80 -10.89 -5.41
C LEU A 23 3.27 -9.74 -6.28
N HIS A 24 3.50 -9.81 -7.59
CA HIS A 24 3.01 -8.82 -8.54
C HIS A 24 1.49 -8.74 -8.53
N LEU A 25 0.80 -9.87 -8.65
CA LEU A 25 -0.66 -9.93 -8.64
C LEU A 25 -1.26 -9.45 -7.29
N ALA A 26 -0.64 -9.80 -6.17
CA ALA A 26 -1.08 -9.38 -4.84
C ALA A 26 -0.94 -7.86 -4.64
N LEU A 27 0.19 -7.27 -5.04
CA LEU A 27 0.47 -5.84 -4.86
C LEU A 27 -0.31 -4.96 -5.85
N MET A 28 -0.29 -5.32 -7.13
CA MET A 28 -0.89 -4.53 -8.21
C MET A 28 -2.41 -4.65 -8.26
N SER A 29 -2.91 -5.88 -8.21
CA SER A 29 -4.31 -6.21 -8.49
C SER A 29 -5.11 -6.63 -7.27
N SER A 30 -4.49 -6.65 -6.08
CA SER A 30 -5.12 -7.15 -4.86
C SER A 30 -5.63 -8.59 -5.01
N GLU A 31 -4.88 -9.46 -5.70
CA GLU A 31 -5.33 -10.84 -5.94
C GLU A 31 -5.21 -11.66 -4.65
N ASN A 32 -6.37 -12.03 -4.07
CA ASN A 32 -6.45 -12.66 -2.75
C ASN A 32 -5.79 -14.03 -2.71
N ARG A 33 -5.98 -14.86 -3.74
CA ARG A 33 -5.42 -16.22 -3.77
C ARG A 33 -3.90 -16.18 -3.85
N ALA A 34 -3.33 -15.19 -4.53
CA ALA A 34 -1.91 -14.95 -4.60
C ALA A 34 -1.35 -14.52 -3.25
N ALA A 35 -1.99 -13.55 -2.59
CA ALA A 35 -1.63 -13.12 -1.23
C ALA A 35 -1.70 -14.29 -0.22
N HIS A 36 -2.79 -15.06 -0.26
CA HIS A 36 -2.96 -16.22 0.60
C HIS A 36 -1.96 -17.34 0.25
N ALA A 37 -1.66 -17.56 -1.03
CA ALA A 37 -0.66 -18.55 -1.45
C ALA A 37 0.74 -18.18 -0.92
N LEU A 38 1.14 -16.91 -1.03
CA LEU A 38 2.41 -16.41 -0.50
C LEU A 38 2.56 -16.70 1.00
N GLY A 39 1.52 -16.45 1.79
CA GLY A 39 1.55 -16.75 3.22
C GLY A 39 1.58 -18.24 3.52
N ARG A 40 0.76 -19.04 2.81
CA ARG A 40 0.67 -20.49 3.03
C ARG A 40 1.94 -21.24 2.63
N THR A 41 2.66 -20.78 1.61
CA THR A 41 3.90 -21.42 1.12
C THR A 41 5.16 -20.83 1.73
N TYR A 42 5.04 -19.85 2.63
CA TYR A 42 6.19 -19.34 3.37
C TYR A 42 6.81 -20.43 4.26
N PRO A 43 8.15 -20.50 4.42
CA PRO A 43 8.77 -21.42 5.37
C PRO A 43 8.20 -21.26 6.78
N GLY A 44 7.69 -22.34 7.37
CA GLY A 44 6.96 -22.28 8.65
C GLY A 44 5.43 -22.13 8.53
N GLY A 45 4.92 -21.95 7.32
CA GLY A 45 3.48 -21.95 7.02
C GLY A 45 2.75 -20.66 7.38
N LEU A 46 1.43 -20.69 7.22
CA LEU A 46 0.58 -19.49 7.31
C LEU A 46 0.62 -18.84 8.69
N SER A 47 0.55 -19.63 9.77
CA SER A 47 0.60 -19.10 11.14
C SER A 47 1.87 -18.32 11.40
N HIS A 48 3.02 -18.88 11.00
CA HIS A 48 4.31 -18.20 11.14
C HIS A 48 4.39 -16.93 10.28
N PHE A 49 3.83 -16.94 9.07
CA PHE A 49 3.75 -15.74 8.23
C PHE A 49 2.94 -14.63 8.92
N VAL A 50 1.79 -14.95 9.52
CA VAL A 50 0.96 -13.98 10.26
C VAL A 50 1.66 -13.48 11.53
N GLU A 51 2.41 -14.33 12.24
CA GLU A 51 3.27 -13.91 13.35
C GLU A 51 4.29 -12.87 12.89
N LEU A 52 4.97 -13.11 11.75
CA LEU A 52 5.94 -12.18 11.19
C LEU A 52 5.31 -10.86 10.73
N MET A 53 4.09 -10.89 10.19
CA MET A 53 3.32 -9.67 9.85
C MET A 53 3.10 -8.81 11.10
N ASN A 54 2.63 -9.41 12.20
CA ASN A 54 2.39 -8.70 13.46
C ASN A 54 3.69 -8.24 14.14
N ALA A 55 4.75 -9.06 14.10
CA ALA A 55 6.07 -8.68 14.60
C ALA A 55 6.64 -7.48 13.83
N ARG A 56 6.43 -7.43 12.51
CA ARG A 56 6.80 -6.28 11.67
C ARG A 56 6.00 -5.04 12.05
N ALA A 57 4.67 -5.15 12.20
CA ALA A 57 3.82 -4.04 12.63
C ALA A 57 4.32 -3.44 13.96
N LYS A 58 4.59 -4.30 14.95
CA LYS A 58 5.15 -3.90 16.25
C LYS A 58 6.51 -3.19 16.11
N THR A 59 7.41 -3.74 15.29
CA THR A 59 8.74 -3.14 15.06
C THR A 59 8.65 -1.75 14.41
N LEU A 60 7.63 -1.52 13.59
CA LEU A 60 7.38 -0.23 12.95
C LEU A 60 6.60 0.76 13.85
N GLY A 61 6.21 0.36 15.07
CA GLY A 61 5.40 1.19 15.95
C GLY A 61 3.94 1.32 15.52
N MET A 62 3.42 0.35 14.76
CA MET A 62 2.03 0.31 14.31
C MET A 62 1.13 -0.25 15.43
N HIS A 63 0.80 0.59 16.40
CA HIS A 63 0.14 0.18 17.65
C HIS A 63 -1.34 -0.17 17.51
N ASP A 64 -2.00 0.30 16.46
CA ASP A 64 -3.41 0.05 16.18
C ASP A 64 -3.60 -1.07 15.14
N THR A 65 -2.51 -1.77 14.78
CA THR A 65 -2.50 -2.76 13.72
C THR A 65 -2.41 -4.19 14.25
N SER A 66 -3.32 -5.04 13.75
CA SER A 66 -3.33 -6.48 13.98
C SER A 66 -3.73 -7.21 12.71
N TYR A 67 -2.97 -8.26 12.37
CA TYR A 67 -3.24 -9.12 11.23
C TYR A 67 -3.63 -10.52 11.70
N VAL A 68 -4.67 -11.09 11.08
CA VAL A 68 -5.08 -12.48 11.27
C VAL A 68 -4.82 -13.32 10.01
N GLU A 69 -4.69 -12.67 8.85
CA GLU A 69 -4.37 -13.34 7.59
C GLU A 69 -3.81 -12.36 6.52
N PRO A 70 -3.09 -12.86 5.50
CA PRO A 70 -2.48 -12.02 4.46
C PRO A 70 -3.42 -11.28 3.50
N PRO A 71 -4.52 -11.87 2.98
CA PRO A 71 -5.29 -11.23 1.89
C PRO A 71 -6.16 -10.07 2.37
N GLY A 72 -6.43 -9.94 3.67
CA GLY A 72 -7.22 -8.85 4.24
C GLY A 72 -8.74 -9.02 4.11
N LEU A 73 -9.23 -10.25 3.93
CA LEU A 73 -10.67 -10.56 3.82
C LEU A 73 -11.36 -10.56 5.19
N SER A 74 -10.65 -11.03 6.21
CA SER A 74 -11.16 -11.00 7.58
C SER A 74 -11.25 -9.58 8.10
N SER A 75 -12.41 -9.21 8.66
CA SER A 75 -12.62 -7.93 9.36
C SER A 75 -11.85 -7.83 10.68
N LYS A 76 -11.20 -8.92 11.10
CA LYS A 76 -10.27 -8.93 12.24
C LYS A 76 -8.88 -8.42 11.86
N ASN A 77 -8.58 -8.26 10.57
CA ASN A 77 -7.44 -7.43 10.16
C ASN A 77 -7.81 -5.97 10.41
N GLN A 78 -7.07 -5.31 11.29
CA GLN A 78 -7.35 -3.94 11.73
C GLN A 78 -6.08 -3.10 11.67
N SER A 79 -6.24 -1.81 11.39
CA SER A 79 -5.16 -0.82 11.35
C SER A 79 -5.76 0.58 11.48
N SER A 80 -4.91 1.59 11.70
CA SER A 80 -5.29 3.01 11.68
C SER A 80 -4.69 3.73 10.49
N ALA A 81 -5.22 4.91 10.15
CA ALA A 81 -4.67 5.73 9.07
C ALA A 81 -3.19 6.11 9.33
N ARG A 82 -2.84 6.34 10.60
CA ARG A 82 -1.46 6.64 11.02
C ARG A 82 -0.54 5.44 10.79
N ASP A 83 -0.96 4.25 11.22
CA ASP A 83 -0.17 3.03 11.06
C ASP A 83 0.05 2.68 9.59
N LEU A 84 -0.97 2.81 8.75
CA LEU A 84 -0.85 2.59 7.32
C LEU A 84 0.09 3.61 6.66
N ALA A 85 0.10 4.87 7.14
CA ALA A 85 1.06 5.85 6.67
C ALA A 85 2.51 5.46 7.05
N THR A 86 2.72 4.96 8.26
CA THR A 86 4.01 4.40 8.71
C THR A 86 4.43 3.21 7.85
N LEU A 87 3.53 2.27 7.58
CA LEU A 87 3.80 1.11 6.74
C LEU A 87 4.17 1.52 5.31
N VAL A 88 3.41 2.43 4.70
CA VAL A 88 3.68 2.91 3.35
C VAL A 88 5.00 3.68 3.29
N ASN A 89 5.31 4.49 4.29
CA ASN A 89 6.60 5.18 4.36
C ASN A 89 7.78 4.18 4.41
N PHE A 90 7.64 3.12 5.21
CA PHE A 90 8.63 2.05 5.28
C PHE A 90 8.75 1.29 3.95
N ALA A 91 7.62 0.82 3.41
CA ALA A 91 7.56 0.03 2.18
C ALA A 91 8.06 0.81 0.95
N TYR A 92 7.90 2.13 0.93
CA TYR A 92 8.39 2.98 -0.15
C TYR A 92 9.90 2.92 -0.34
N SER A 93 10.67 2.52 0.68
CA SER A 93 12.13 2.36 0.55
C SER A 93 12.53 1.20 -0.38
N ASP A 94 11.66 0.20 -0.56
CA ASP A 94 11.92 -0.99 -1.37
C ASP A 94 11.53 -0.75 -2.84
N ALA A 95 12.51 -0.83 -3.75
CA ALA A 95 12.29 -0.56 -5.17
C ALA A 95 11.36 -1.58 -5.84
N THR A 96 11.41 -2.84 -5.42
CA THR A 96 10.56 -3.91 -5.96
C THR A 96 9.11 -3.69 -5.54
N LEU A 97 8.86 -3.30 -4.29
CA LEU A 97 7.48 -2.98 -3.85
C LEU A 97 6.90 -1.79 -4.62
N ARG A 98 7.69 -0.75 -4.87
CA ARG A 98 7.28 0.37 -5.71
C ARG A 98 6.88 -0.12 -7.10
N GLU A 99 7.81 -0.77 -7.81
CA GLU A 99 7.61 -1.26 -9.17
C GLU A 99 6.37 -2.16 -9.31
N LEU A 100 6.27 -3.20 -8.47
CA LEU A 100 5.16 -4.15 -8.56
C LEU A 100 3.82 -3.50 -8.23
N SER A 101 3.76 -2.62 -7.22
CA SER A 101 2.51 -1.96 -6.84
C SER A 101 2.02 -0.93 -7.86
N THR A 102 2.93 -0.29 -8.61
CA THR A 102 2.60 0.77 -9.58
C THR A 102 2.60 0.29 -11.03
N SER A 103 2.82 -1.00 -11.28
CA SER A 103 2.58 -1.61 -12.59
C SER A 103 1.13 -1.39 -13.04
N THR A 104 0.90 -1.06 -14.31
CA THR A 104 -0.45 -0.75 -14.82
C THR A 104 -1.29 -2.00 -15.08
N GLY A 105 -0.64 -3.13 -15.39
CA GLY A 105 -1.26 -4.42 -15.66
C GLY A 105 -0.20 -5.52 -15.83
N TYR A 106 -0.64 -6.77 -15.81
CA TYR A 106 0.24 -7.94 -15.96
C TYR A 106 -0.56 -9.12 -16.52
N GLN A 107 0.07 -9.95 -17.35
CA GLN A 107 -0.53 -11.16 -17.90
C GLN A 107 0.17 -12.37 -17.31
N VAL A 108 -0.61 -13.38 -16.90
CA VAL A 108 -0.08 -14.68 -16.46
C VAL A 108 -0.62 -15.78 -17.35
N GLU A 109 0.26 -16.69 -17.75
CA GLU A 109 -0.12 -17.91 -18.45
C GLU A 109 -0.51 -18.99 -17.43
N VAL A 110 -1.71 -19.52 -17.59
CA VAL A 110 -2.28 -20.57 -16.72
C VAL A 110 -2.74 -21.71 -17.61
N GLY A 111 -1.85 -22.68 -17.82
CA GLY A 111 -2.08 -23.78 -18.74
C GLY A 111 -2.25 -23.26 -20.17
N ARG A 112 -3.44 -23.44 -20.77
CA ARG A 112 -3.75 -22.97 -22.13
C ARG A 112 -4.43 -21.59 -22.18
N ARG A 113 -4.52 -20.88 -21.05
CA ARG A 113 -5.23 -19.59 -20.95
C ARG A 113 -4.27 -18.51 -20.48
N THR A 114 -4.40 -17.32 -21.05
CA THR A 114 -3.72 -16.12 -20.54
C THR A 114 -4.72 -15.28 -19.75
N LEU A 115 -4.39 -14.95 -18.51
CA LEU A 115 -5.22 -14.12 -17.63
C LEU A 115 -4.63 -12.71 -17.54
N GLN A 116 -5.38 -11.70 -17.97
CA GLN A 116 -4.99 -10.29 -17.86
C GLN A 116 -5.42 -9.71 -16.51
N TYR A 117 -4.49 -9.14 -15.75
CA TYR A 117 -4.71 -8.39 -14.52
C TYR A 117 -4.41 -6.91 -14.71
N ASN A 118 -5.12 -6.05 -14.00
CA ASN A 118 -4.97 -4.60 -14.07
C ASN A 118 -4.78 -4.05 -12.67
N ASN A 119 -4.08 -2.93 -12.57
CA ASN A 119 -3.97 -2.22 -11.31
C ASN A 119 -5.35 -1.83 -10.78
N THR A 120 -5.62 -2.09 -9.51
CA THR A 120 -6.89 -1.73 -8.86
C THR A 120 -7.01 -0.24 -8.58
N ASN A 121 -5.89 0.48 -8.43
CA ASN A 121 -5.87 1.93 -8.37
C ASN A 121 -5.83 2.53 -9.78
N ARG A 122 -6.97 3.07 -10.22
CA ARG A 122 -7.10 3.70 -11.55
C ARG A 122 -6.20 4.91 -11.75
N LEU A 123 -5.78 5.58 -10.67
CA LEU A 123 -4.89 6.74 -10.73
C LEU A 123 -3.49 6.39 -11.25
N VAL A 124 -3.05 5.14 -11.10
CA VAL A 124 -1.74 4.68 -11.59
C VAL A 124 -1.61 4.82 -13.12
N LYS A 125 -2.71 4.74 -13.87
CA LYS A 125 -2.70 4.92 -15.32
C LYS A 125 -2.85 6.39 -15.73
N ASN A 126 -3.09 7.30 -14.78
CA ASN A 126 -3.28 8.71 -15.07
C ASN A 126 -1.92 9.43 -15.09
N PRO A 127 -1.46 9.97 -16.24
CA PRO A 127 -0.16 10.63 -16.33
C PRO A 127 -0.05 11.90 -15.49
N ALA A 128 -1.17 12.46 -15.02
CA ALA A 128 -1.17 13.58 -14.11
C ALA A 128 -0.74 13.20 -12.68
N TRP A 129 -0.64 11.91 -12.36
CA TRP A 129 -0.29 11.40 -11.04
C TRP A 129 1.10 10.74 -11.05
N ASP A 130 1.98 11.21 -10.16
CA ASP A 130 3.27 10.58 -9.88
C ASP A 130 3.12 9.74 -8.60
N ILE A 131 2.66 8.50 -8.75
CA ILE A 131 2.43 7.56 -7.63
C ILE A 131 3.64 6.64 -7.53
N GLY A 132 4.26 6.60 -6.35
CA GLY A 132 5.44 5.77 -6.13
C GLY A 132 5.19 4.47 -5.36
N ILE A 133 4.08 4.35 -4.62
CA ILE A 133 3.57 3.09 -4.08
C ILE A 133 2.08 3.23 -3.79
N GLN A 134 1.31 2.15 -3.93
CA GLN A 134 -0.12 2.19 -3.64
C GLN A 134 -0.68 0.84 -3.18
N LYS A 135 -1.81 0.91 -2.48
CA LYS A 135 -2.71 -0.23 -2.29
C LYS A 135 -4.16 0.23 -2.15
N THR A 136 -5.07 -0.48 -2.82
CA THR A 136 -6.52 -0.37 -2.58
C THR A 136 -7.03 -1.51 -1.70
N GLY A 137 -8.11 -1.29 -0.97
CA GLY A 137 -8.82 -2.33 -0.22
C GLY A 137 -10.35 -2.18 -0.33
N TYR A 138 -11.06 -3.31 -0.16
CA TYR A 138 -12.52 -3.33 -0.02
C TYR A 138 -12.97 -4.63 0.65
N ILE A 139 -13.71 -4.48 1.74
CA ILE A 139 -14.68 -5.45 2.26
C ILE A 139 -15.91 -4.66 2.70
N THR A 140 -17.06 -5.30 2.83
CA THR A 140 -18.30 -4.62 3.23
C THR A 140 -18.13 -3.84 4.53
N GLU A 141 -17.37 -4.38 5.48
CA GLU A 141 -17.17 -3.80 6.82
C GLU A 141 -16.15 -2.65 6.87
N ALA A 142 -15.29 -2.51 5.86
CA ALA A 142 -14.21 -1.50 5.84
C ALA A 142 -14.45 -0.38 4.82
N GLY A 143 -15.53 -0.48 4.03
CA GLY A 143 -15.78 0.43 2.93
C GLY A 143 -14.66 0.39 1.87
N GLN A 144 -14.54 1.46 1.09
CA GLN A 144 -13.49 1.56 0.07
C GLN A 144 -12.26 2.27 0.63
N CYS A 145 -11.14 1.56 0.67
CA CYS A 145 -9.88 2.09 1.17
C CYS A 145 -8.86 2.36 0.06
N LEU A 146 -8.02 3.38 0.23
CA LEU A 146 -6.86 3.69 -0.60
C LEU A 146 -5.74 4.21 0.29
N VAL A 147 -4.56 3.63 0.15
CA VAL A 147 -3.32 4.18 0.70
C VAL A 147 -2.33 4.34 -0.45
N MET A 148 -1.66 5.48 -0.55
CA MET A 148 -0.62 5.67 -1.56
C MET A 148 0.38 6.76 -1.15
N GLN A 149 1.59 6.62 -1.65
CA GLN A 149 2.55 7.72 -1.73
C GLN A 149 2.50 8.30 -3.14
N ALA A 150 2.39 9.62 -3.24
CA ALA A 150 2.48 10.32 -4.51
C ALA A 150 3.25 11.64 -4.37
N LYS A 151 3.80 12.13 -5.49
CA LYS A 151 4.37 13.47 -5.59
C LYS A 151 3.31 14.42 -6.13
N VAL A 152 2.98 15.45 -5.34
CA VAL A 152 2.00 16.49 -5.68
C VAL A 152 2.63 17.85 -5.45
N ALA A 153 2.59 18.73 -6.45
CA ALA A 153 3.20 20.07 -6.39
C ALA A 153 4.65 20.06 -5.85
N GLY A 154 5.45 19.07 -6.27
CA GLY A 154 6.83 18.90 -5.82
C GLY A 154 7.03 18.20 -4.47
N ARG A 155 5.96 17.94 -3.71
CA ARG A 155 6.00 17.34 -2.36
C ARG A 155 5.70 15.86 -2.40
N LYS A 156 6.46 15.05 -1.66
CA LYS A 156 6.11 13.65 -1.40
C LYS A 156 5.06 13.59 -0.30
N LEU A 157 3.88 13.07 -0.62
CA LEU A 157 2.76 12.93 0.30
C LEU A 157 2.38 11.46 0.44
N ILE A 158 1.98 11.07 1.64
CA ILE A 158 1.28 9.82 1.88
C ILE A 158 -0.18 10.17 2.17
N MET A 159 -1.08 9.62 1.38
CA MET A 159 -2.52 9.82 1.51
C MET A 159 -3.16 8.52 1.93
N VAL A 160 -4.00 8.58 2.96
CA VAL A 160 -4.73 7.43 3.50
C VAL A 160 -6.21 7.79 3.56
N PHE A 161 -7.03 7.05 2.81
CA PHE A 161 -8.47 7.18 2.77
C PHE A 161 -9.07 5.85 3.22
N LEU A 162 -9.84 5.89 4.30
CA LEU A 162 -10.50 4.73 4.89
C LEU A 162 -12.01 4.97 4.90
N ASP A 163 -12.78 3.90 4.74
CA ASP A 163 -14.25 3.93 4.77
C ASP A 163 -14.89 4.94 3.79
N SER A 164 -14.30 5.13 2.61
CA SER A 164 -14.91 6.02 1.61
C SER A 164 -16.18 5.37 1.05
N ALA A 165 -17.29 6.12 1.06
CA ALA A 165 -18.59 5.64 0.57
C ALA A 165 -18.61 5.52 -0.96
N GLY A 166 -18.79 4.31 -1.50
CA GLY A 166 -18.94 4.07 -2.94
C GLY A 166 -17.63 3.93 -3.74
N LYS A 167 -17.68 3.23 -4.89
CA LYS A 167 -16.47 2.75 -5.60
C LYS A 167 -15.48 3.84 -6.05
N LEU A 168 -15.99 5.02 -6.39
CA LEU A 168 -15.20 6.14 -6.94
C LEU A 168 -14.81 7.20 -5.91
N SER A 169 -15.34 7.16 -4.69
CA SER A 169 -15.15 8.23 -3.70
C SER A 169 -13.70 8.39 -3.28
N ARG A 170 -12.96 7.31 -3.02
CA ARG A 170 -11.52 7.37 -2.70
C ARG A 170 -10.66 8.01 -3.80
N ILE A 171 -11.06 7.89 -5.07
CA ILE A 171 -10.38 8.56 -6.19
C ILE A 171 -10.71 10.05 -6.15
N ALA A 172 -11.97 10.41 -5.94
CA ALA A 172 -12.39 11.80 -5.80
C ALA A 172 -11.78 12.47 -4.55
N ASP A 173 -11.62 11.74 -3.44
CA ASP A 173 -10.92 12.19 -2.24
C ASP A 173 -9.45 12.51 -2.55
N ALA A 174 -8.76 11.62 -3.29
CA ALA A 174 -7.39 11.85 -3.73
C ALA A 174 -7.27 13.11 -4.60
N GLU A 175 -8.15 13.30 -5.59
CA GLU A 175 -8.16 14.51 -6.43
C GLU A 175 -8.46 15.78 -5.60
N ARG A 176 -9.38 15.72 -4.63
CA ARG A 176 -9.65 16.84 -3.73
C ARG A 176 -8.42 17.22 -2.90
N VAL A 177 -7.72 16.23 -2.34
CA VAL A 177 -6.49 16.47 -1.58
C VAL A 177 -5.41 17.05 -2.47
N ARG A 178 -5.25 16.51 -3.69
CA ARG A 178 -4.31 17.04 -4.68
C ARG A 178 -4.58 18.51 -4.97
N HIS A 179 -5.80 18.86 -5.36
CA HIS A 179 -6.18 20.25 -5.66
C HIS A 179 -6.00 21.16 -4.45
N TRP A 180 -6.33 20.68 -3.23
CA TRP A 180 -6.09 21.44 -2.02
C TRP A 180 -4.60 21.73 -1.81
N VAL A 181 -3.72 20.74 -2.02
CA VAL A 181 -2.26 20.95 -1.90
C VAL A 181 -1.73 21.90 -2.97
N GLU A 182 -2.16 21.73 -4.22
CA GLU A 182 -1.77 22.59 -5.35
C GLU A 182 -2.17 24.05 -5.13
N ASN A 183 -3.35 24.29 -4.55
CA ASN A 183 -3.87 25.63 -4.27
C ASN A 183 -3.37 26.24 -2.94
N ASN A 184 -2.67 25.47 -2.10
CA ASN A 184 -2.13 25.93 -0.81
C ASN A 184 -0.59 25.76 -0.72
N PRO A 185 0.18 26.44 -1.59
CA PRO A 185 1.63 26.28 -1.67
C PRO A 185 2.37 26.77 -0.40
N LEU A 186 1.74 27.54 0.48
CA LEU A 186 2.38 28.05 1.70
C LEU A 186 2.69 26.98 2.75
N LEU A 187 2.12 25.77 2.64
CA LEU A 187 2.56 24.58 3.39
C LEU A 187 3.92 24.04 2.92
N SER A 188 4.50 24.60 1.85
CA SER A 188 5.80 24.22 1.26
C SER A 188 7.01 24.68 2.09
N ARG A 189 6.88 25.70 2.95
CA ARG A 189 8.04 26.38 3.55
C ARG A 189 8.50 25.86 4.93
N LYS A 190 7.71 25.05 5.65
CA LYS A 190 8.08 24.51 6.99
C LYS A 190 8.76 23.14 6.92
N GLY A 191 9.73 22.99 6.03
CA GLY A 191 10.52 21.76 5.86
C GLY A 191 12.01 22.01 5.64
N ALA A 192 12.54 23.17 6.04
CA ALA A 192 13.99 23.34 6.12
C ALA A 192 14.52 22.39 7.21
N PRO A 193 15.60 21.63 6.96
CA PRO A 193 16.20 20.82 8.01
C PRO A 193 16.63 21.74 9.15
N LEU A 194 16.33 21.33 10.40
CA LEU A 194 16.94 21.90 11.59
C LEU A 194 18.44 21.56 11.56
N ALA A 195 19.20 22.27 10.73
CA ALA A 195 20.64 22.37 10.85
C ALA A 195 20.91 23.30 12.05
N SER A 196 21.35 22.69 13.13
CA SER A 196 22.13 23.25 14.24
C SER A 196 22.37 24.77 14.17
N HIS A 197 21.55 25.53 14.90
CA HIS A 197 22.00 26.82 15.42
C HIS A 197 23.04 26.52 16.52
N VAL A 198 24.32 26.45 16.14
CA VAL A 198 25.40 26.70 17.08
C VAL A 198 25.55 28.22 17.11
N PRO A 199 25.30 28.90 18.24
CA PRO A 199 25.54 30.34 18.33
C PRO A 199 27.05 30.60 18.22
N ASP A 200 27.43 31.53 17.35
CA ASP A 200 28.77 32.09 17.22
C ASP A 200 29.15 32.81 18.53
N GLN A 201 29.81 32.09 19.45
CA GLN A 201 30.49 32.69 20.59
C GLN A 201 31.91 33.07 20.18
N ARG A 202 32.09 34.34 19.85
CA ARG A 202 33.42 34.96 19.78
C ARG A 202 33.96 35.11 21.19
N VAL A 203 35.09 34.47 21.47
CA VAL A 203 35.90 34.71 22.67
C VAL A 203 36.94 35.76 22.34
N VAL A 204 36.93 36.87 23.09
CA VAL A 204 38.01 37.86 23.11
C VAL A 204 39.09 37.33 24.05
N VAL A 205 40.31 37.22 23.54
CA VAL A 205 41.50 36.90 24.34
C VAL A 205 41.98 38.20 24.99
N ASN A 206 42.02 38.21 26.33
CA ASN A 206 42.95 38.95 27.17
C ASN A 206 43.13 38.19 28.48
#